data_AF-A0AAD4XR17-F1
#
_entry.id   AF-A0AAD4XR17-F1
#
_cell.length_a   1.000
_cell.length_b   1.000
_cell.length_c   1.000
_cell.angle_alpha   90.00
_cell.angle_beta   90.00
_cell.angle_gamma   90.00
#
_symmetry.space_group_name_H-M   'P 1'
#
loop_
_entity.id
_entity.type
_entity.pdbx_description
1 polymer ?
#
loop_
_entity_poly.entity_id
_entity_poly.type
_entity_poly.pdbx_seq_one_letter_code
_entity_poly.pdbx_strand_id
1 'polypeptide(L)'
;MGGSPIGFHKVGLILRAIGFDNSTRIYLASGEFFGGDRFMKPFRGTRGMLGSTVEYMVCLPSDILLPTYDGPSNFSNNVMGYRLYHEFRTIIQPDRKDLAPIFVKREKGQTTDFEESVRGCFCQMNPKNTADKCPLENVVENLNSRLESEEGMRSSNMTDV
;
A
#
# COMPACT_ATOMS: atom_id res chain seq x y z
N MET A 1 -15.38 -15.87 1.60
CA MET A 1 -15.94 -15.24 0.39
C MET A 1 -14.86 -14.34 -0.21
N GLY A 2 -14.15 -14.79 -1.24
CA GLY A 2 -13.12 -13.97 -1.90
C GLY A 2 -13.80 -13.06 -2.93
N GLY A 3 -13.83 -11.75 -2.65
CA GLY A 3 -14.25 -10.76 -3.63
C GLY A 3 -13.11 -10.45 -4.61
N SER A 4 -13.44 -9.97 -5.81
CA SER A 4 -12.43 -9.48 -6.76
C SER A 4 -11.55 -8.39 -6.14
N PRO A 5 -10.25 -8.32 -6.51
CA PRO A 5 -9.35 -7.24 -6.07
C PRO A 5 -9.95 -5.84 -6.26
N ILE A 6 -9.58 -4.91 -5.39
CA ILE A 6 -9.89 -3.49 -5.63
C ILE A 6 -9.17 -3.06 -6.91
N GLY A 7 -9.92 -2.59 -7.91
CA GLY A 7 -9.35 -2.17 -9.19
C GLY A 7 -8.42 -0.96 -9.07
N PHE A 8 -7.41 -0.87 -9.94
CA PHE A 8 -6.37 0.18 -9.89
C PHE A 8 -6.91 1.61 -9.90
N HIS A 9 -7.98 1.86 -10.67
CA HIS A 9 -8.65 3.16 -10.66
C HIS A 9 -9.18 3.54 -9.27
N LYS A 10 -9.78 2.58 -8.55
CA LYS A 10 -10.30 2.80 -7.19
C LYS A 10 -9.17 3.01 -6.19
N VAL A 11 -8.05 2.29 -6.36
CA VAL A 11 -6.83 2.49 -5.56
C VAL A 11 -6.27 3.90 -5.69
N GLY A 12 -6.14 4.43 -6.91
CA GLY A 12 -5.65 5.80 -7.12
C GLY A 12 -6.54 6.85 -6.45
N LEU A 13 -7.87 6.63 -6.48
CA LEU A 13 -8.82 7.50 -5.79
C LEU A 13 -8.70 7.40 -4.26
N ILE A 14 -8.46 6.20 -3.72
CA ILE A 14 -8.21 6.01 -2.28
C ILE A 14 -6.96 6.77 -1.86
N LEU A 15 -5.83 6.55 -2.55
CA LEU A 15 -4.55 7.18 -2.21
C LEU A 15 -4.66 8.71 -2.23
N ARG A 16 -5.28 9.28 -3.27
CA ARG A 16 -5.55 10.72 -3.31
C ARG A 16 -6.45 11.17 -2.15
N ALA A 17 -7.53 10.44 -1.89
CA ALA A 17 -8.47 10.78 -0.83
C ALA A 17 -7.85 10.68 0.57
N ILE A 18 -6.80 9.91 0.79
CA ILE A 18 -6.10 9.85 2.09
C ILE A 18 -4.89 10.80 2.19
N GLY A 19 -4.63 11.60 1.15
CA GLY A 19 -3.63 12.68 1.18
C GLY A 19 -2.34 12.43 0.40
N PHE A 20 -2.24 11.33 -0.36
CA PHE A 20 -1.10 11.17 -1.29
C PHE A 20 -1.26 12.11 -2.48
N ASP A 21 -0.19 12.82 -2.78
CA ASP A 21 -0.11 13.74 -3.91
C ASP A 21 0.49 13.08 -5.17
N ASN A 22 0.77 13.88 -6.19
CA ASN A 22 1.37 13.40 -7.43
C ASN A 22 2.89 13.17 -7.36
N SER A 23 3.54 13.53 -6.25
CA SER A 23 4.96 13.24 -6.00
C SER A 23 5.17 11.82 -5.48
N THR A 24 4.10 11.21 -4.97
CA THR A 24 4.08 9.85 -4.44
C THR A 24 4.41 8.84 -5.55
N ARG A 25 5.49 8.09 -5.38
CA ARG A 25 5.88 7.01 -6.30
C ARG A 25 5.10 5.74 -5.97
N ILE A 26 4.38 5.22 -6.96
CA ILE A 26 3.55 4.03 -6.81
C ILE A 26 4.18 2.89 -7.60
N TYR A 27 4.45 1.78 -6.92
CA TYR A 27 4.85 0.51 -7.54
C TYR A 27 3.69 -0.48 -7.48
N LEU A 28 3.48 -1.21 -8.58
CA LEU A 28 2.46 -2.26 -8.67
C LEU A 28 3.13 -3.63 -8.62
N ALA A 29 2.79 -4.42 -7.60
CA ALA A 29 3.08 -5.84 -7.52
C ALA A 29 1.80 -6.65 -7.81
N SER A 30 1.84 -7.54 -8.79
CA SER A 30 0.66 -8.27 -9.26
C SER A 30 0.72 -9.77 -8.98
N GLY A 31 1.88 -10.34 -8.61
CA GLY A 31 2.05 -11.78 -8.37
C GLY A 31 1.90 -12.65 -9.63
N GLU A 32 1.08 -12.22 -10.60
CA GLU A 32 1.09 -12.61 -12.01
C GLU A 32 1.26 -11.35 -12.88
N PHE A 33 2.30 -11.34 -13.72
CA PHE A 33 2.75 -10.17 -14.49
C PHE A 33 1.67 -9.52 -15.37
N PHE A 34 1.43 -8.23 -15.18
CA PHE A 34 0.85 -7.35 -16.20
C PHE A 34 1.98 -6.85 -17.14
N GLY A 35 2.05 -7.35 -18.37
CA GLY A 35 3.06 -6.93 -19.35
C GLY A 35 3.37 -7.93 -20.47
N GLY A 36 3.07 -9.22 -20.26
CA GLY A 36 3.26 -10.29 -21.25
C GLY A 36 4.71 -10.42 -21.78
N ASP A 37 4.88 -11.20 -22.85
CA ASP A 37 6.18 -11.54 -23.47
C ASP A 37 7.04 -10.32 -23.92
N ARG A 38 6.50 -9.10 -23.90
CA ARG A 38 7.16 -7.90 -24.43
C ARG A 38 8.31 -7.40 -23.55
N PHE A 39 8.17 -7.46 -22.22
CA PHE A 39 9.22 -7.08 -21.27
C PHE A 39 10.12 -8.26 -20.85
N MET A 40 9.73 -9.49 -21.20
CA MET A 40 10.39 -10.73 -20.76
C MET A 40 11.29 -11.38 -21.81
N LYS A 41 11.52 -10.74 -22.98
CA LYS A 41 12.40 -11.28 -24.02
C LYS A 41 13.79 -11.72 -23.52
N PRO A 42 14.45 -11.03 -22.55
CA PRO A 42 15.73 -11.45 -22.00
C PRO A 42 15.64 -12.54 -20.91
N PHE A 43 14.47 -12.70 -20.28
CA PHE A 43 14.30 -13.51 -19.05
C PHE A 43 13.48 -14.79 -19.29
N ARG A 44 13.43 -15.27 -20.54
CA ARG A 44 12.63 -16.43 -20.96
C ARG A 44 12.98 -17.75 -20.28
N GLY A 45 14.18 -17.88 -19.70
CA GLY A 45 14.63 -19.10 -19.02
C GLY A 45 14.19 -19.25 -17.56
N THR A 46 13.63 -18.20 -16.95
CA THR A 46 13.35 -18.13 -15.51
C THR A 46 11.92 -17.66 -15.23
N ARG A 47 10.97 -18.28 -15.92
CA ARG A 47 9.54 -18.00 -15.81
C ARG A 47 9.07 -18.17 -14.36
N GLY A 48 8.61 -17.08 -13.74
CA GLY A 48 7.84 -17.07 -12.48
C GLY A 48 8.57 -16.55 -11.24
N MET A 49 9.79 -17.02 -10.97
CA MET A 49 10.47 -16.75 -9.68
C MET A 49 11.15 -15.38 -9.63
N LEU A 50 11.77 -14.91 -10.72
CA LEU A 50 12.51 -13.63 -10.69
C LEU A 50 11.59 -12.41 -10.54
N GLY A 51 10.43 -12.40 -11.18
CA GLY A 51 9.50 -11.27 -11.08
C GLY A 51 8.90 -11.13 -9.70
N SER A 52 8.40 -12.23 -9.14
CA SER A 52 7.90 -12.25 -7.76
C SER A 52 9.00 -11.93 -6.74
N THR A 53 10.24 -12.35 -6.99
CA THR A 53 11.40 -11.96 -6.16
C THR A 53 11.65 -10.45 -6.22
N VAL A 54 11.64 -9.85 -7.41
CA VAL A 54 11.83 -8.39 -7.56
C VAL A 54 10.68 -7.62 -6.91
N GLU A 55 9.44 -8.03 -7.15
CA GLU A 55 8.26 -7.44 -6.49
C GLU A 55 8.40 -7.51 -4.96
N TYR A 56 8.86 -8.65 -4.43
CA TYR A 56 9.11 -8.83 -3.00
C TYR A 56 10.16 -7.85 -2.48
N MET A 57 11.30 -7.76 -3.16
CA MET A 57 12.41 -6.86 -2.80
C MET A 57 12.06 -5.37 -2.92
N VAL A 58 11.06 -5.01 -3.74
CA VAL A 58 10.54 -3.63 -3.82
C VAL A 58 9.50 -3.37 -2.74
N CYS A 59 8.62 -4.33 -2.45
CA CYS A 59 7.56 -4.19 -1.44
C CYS A 59 8.07 -4.22 0.01
N LEU A 60 9.21 -4.87 0.27
CA LEU A 60 9.80 -4.89 1.61
C LEU A 60 10.22 -3.51 2.12
N PRO A 61 11.10 -2.75 1.43
CA PRO A 61 11.56 -1.45 1.88
C PRO A 61 10.60 -0.30 1.56
N SER A 62 9.43 -0.54 0.95
CA SER A 62 8.51 0.54 0.61
C SER A 62 7.96 1.23 1.86
N ASP A 63 7.71 2.54 1.79
CA ASP A 63 7.15 3.29 2.92
C ASP A 63 5.79 2.74 3.35
N ILE A 64 4.97 2.42 2.35
CA ILE A 64 3.60 1.94 2.53
C ILE A 64 3.37 0.73 1.64
N LEU A 65 2.62 -0.24 2.18
CA LEU A 65 2.05 -1.34 1.41
C LEU A 65 0.52 -1.23 1.43
N LEU A 66 -0.10 -1.30 0.25
CA LEU A 66 -1.55 -1.29 0.08
C LEU A 66 -2.01 -2.61 -0.57
N PRO A 67 -2.29 -3.67 0.20
CA PRO A 67 -2.84 -4.90 -0.35
C PRO A 67 -4.25 -4.65 -0.94
N THR A 68 -4.44 -5.00 -2.21
CA THR A 68 -5.72 -4.86 -2.93
C THR A 68 -6.50 -6.17 -3.00
N TYR A 69 -5.84 -7.30 -2.72
CA TYR A 69 -6.39 -8.65 -2.70
C TYR A 69 -6.38 -9.24 -1.30
N ASP A 70 -7.56 -9.61 -0.80
CA ASP A 70 -7.80 -10.24 0.51
C ASP A 70 -7.88 -11.78 0.45
N GLY A 71 -7.62 -12.37 -0.72
CA GLY A 71 -7.61 -13.81 -0.89
C GLY A 71 -6.29 -14.46 -0.49
N PRO A 72 -6.16 -15.80 -0.64
CA PRO A 72 -4.97 -16.55 -0.24
C PRO A 72 -3.80 -16.26 -1.19
N SER A 73 -3.17 -15.09 -1.05
CA SER A 73 -1.94 -14.72 -1.73
C SER A 73 -0.76 -14.98 -0.80
N ASN A 74 0.05 -15.97 -1.14
CA ASN A 74 1.30 -16.22 -0.42
C ASN A 74 2.23 -15.00 -0.48
N PHE A 75 2.21 -14.24 -1.57
CA PHE A 75 3.01 -13.02 -1.71
C PHE A 75 2.59 -11.95 -0.70
N SER A 76 1.32 -11.54 -0.72
CA SER A 76 0.83 -10.46 0.14
C SER A 76 0.99 -10.82 1.61
N ASN A 77 0.67 -12.06 2.00
CA ASN A 77 0.80 -12.52 3.38
C ASN A 77 2.25 -12.57 3.85
N ASN A 78 3.19 -13.01 3.00
CA ASN A 78 4.61 -13.03 3.34
C ASN A 78 5.18 -11.63 3.52
N VAL A 79 4.87 -10.71 2.58
CA VAL A 79 5.32 -9.31 2.68
C VAL A 79 4.73 -8.65 3.92
N MET A 80 3.42 -8.79 4.16
CA MET A 80 2.78 -8.25 5.35
C MET A 80 3.39 -8.82 6.64
N GLY A 81 3.58 -10.15 6.70
CA GLY A 81 4.20 -10.81 7.85
C GLY A 81 5.62 -10.32 8.11
N TYR A 82 6.45 -10.19 7.07
CA TYR A 82 7.80 -9.65 7.20
C TYR A 82 7.80 -8.21 7.69
N ARG A 83 6.98 -7.34 7.08
CA ARG A 83 6.86 -5.92 7.46
C ARG A 83 6.37 -5.74 8.89
N LEU A 84 5.51 -6.63 9.39
CA LEU A 84 5.04 -6.63 10.77
C LEU A 84 6.09 -7.16 11.74
N TYR A 85 6.81 -8.22 11.38
CA TYR A 85 7.74 -8.91 12.28
C TYR A 85 9.11 -8.21 12.39
N HIS A 86 9.68 -7.73 11.29
CA HIS A 86 11.05 -7.21 11.26
C HIS A 86 11.15 -5.68 11.40
N GLU A 87 10.22 -4.92 10.81
CA GLU A 87 10.42 -3.47 10.65
C GLU A 87 9.22 -2.61 11.10
N PHE A 88 8.10 -3.22 11.48
CA PHE A 88 6.83 -2.54 11.77
C PHE A 88 6.51 -1.42 10.76
N ARG A 89 6.63 -1.75 9.46
CA ARG A 89 6.39 -0.79 8.37
C ARG A 89 4.89 -0.65 8.08
N THR A 90 4.49 0.52 7.62
CA THR A 90 3.08 0.87 7.44
C THR A 90 2.40 -0.01 6.38
N ILE A 91 1.23 -0.56 6.73
CA ILE A 91 0.35 -1.29 5.84
C ILE A 91 -1.03 -0.63 5.93
N ILE A 92 -1.57 -0.20 4.79
CA ILE A 92 -2.94 0.33 4.71
C ILE A 92 -3.77 -0.78 4.09
N GLN A 93 -4.68 -1.39 4.85
CA GLN A 93 -5.54 -2.45 4.34
C GLN A 93 -6.98 -1.92 4.18
N PRO A 94 -7.44 -1.63 2.96
CA PRO A 94 -8.76 -1.08 2.75
C PRO A 94 -9.86 -2.11 3.01
N ASP A 95 -10.83 -1.79 3.87
CA ASP A 95 -12.03 -2.60 4.00
C ASP A 95 -12.93 -2.39 2.77
N ARG A 96 -13.10 -3.46 2.00
CA ARG A 96 -13.90 -3.44 0.77
C ARG A 96 -15.38 -3.22 1.04
N LYS A 97 -15.91 -3.71 2.15
CA LYS A 97 -17.32 -3.58 2.51
C LYS A 97 -17.64 -2.13 2.85
N ASP A 98 -16.72 -1.44 3.51
CA ASP A 98 -16.87 -0.04 3.86
C ASP A 98 -16.69 0.88 2.65
N LEU A 99 -15.77 0.54 1.74
CA LEU A 99 -15.52 1.32 0.53
C LEU A 99 -16.56 1.08 -0.58
N ALA A 100 -17.15 -0.11 -0.67
CA ALA A 100 -18.13 -0.45 -1.70
C ALA A 100 -19.28 0.57 -1.84
N PRO A 101 -20.00 0.96 -0.77
CA PRO A 101 -21.10 1.93 -0.89
C PRO A 101 -20.63 3.31 -1.35
N ILE A 102 -19.42 3.72 -0.98
CA ILE A 102 -18.82 5.01 -1.37
C ILE A 102 -18.56 5.02 -2.88
N PHE A 103 -17.97 3.96 -3.42
CA PHE A 103 -17.73 3.85 -4.85
C PHE A 103 -19.01 3.73 -5.67
N VAL A 104 -20.04 3.03 -5.17
CA VAL A 104 -21.35 2.97 -5.83
C VAL A 104 -22.01 4.35 -5.92
N LYS A 105 -21.93 5.17 -4.85
CA LYS A 105 -22.42 6.56 -4.89
C LYS A 105 -21.68 7.39 -5.94
N ARG A 106 -20.35 7.26 -5.99
CA ARG A 106 -19.52 7.96 -6.98
C ARG A 106 -19.83 7.55 -8.41
N GLU A 107 -20.03 6.27 -8.67
CA GLU A 107 -20.42 5.74 -10.00
C GLU A 107 -21.79 6.27 -10.45
N LYS A 108 -22.68 6.60 -9.51
CA LYS A 108 -23.96 7.29 -9.78
C LYS A 108 -23.84 8.81 -9.96
N GLY A 109 -22.62 9.36 -9.94
CA GLY A 109 -22.34 10.79 -10.11
C GLY A 109 -22.32 11.59 -8.80
N GLN A 110 -22.50 10.96 -7.64
CA GLN A 110 -22.43 11.66 -6.35
C GLN A 110 -20.97 11.77 -5.90
N THR A 111 -20.39 12.96 -6.02
CA THR A 111 -18.99 13.25 -5.67
C THR A 111 -18.81 14.04 -4.38
N THR A 112 -19.90 14.60 -3.83
CA THR A 112 -19.91 15.32 -2.56
C THR A 112 -19.38 14.42 -1.45
N ASP A 113 -18.47 14.94 -0.63
CA ASP A 113 -17.91 14.28 0.55
C ASP A 113 -17.21 12.93 0.27
N PHE A 114 -16.83 12.66 -0.98
CA PHE A 114 -16.18 11.40 -1.35
C PHE A 114 -14.88 11.21 -0.58
N GLU A 115 -14.01 12.23 -0.56
CA GLU A 115 -12.71 12.13 0.10
C GLU A 115 -12.87 11.96 1.61
N GLU A 116 -13.76 12.72 2.23
CA GLU A 116 -14.08 12.59 3.66
C GLU A 116 -14.62 11.19 3.99
N SER A 117 -15.56 10.68 3.18
CA SER A 117 -16.09 9.33 3.34
C SER A 117 -15.01 8.26 3.25
N VAL A 118 -14.09 8.39 2.28
CA VAL A 118 -12.97 7.46 2.13
C VAL A 118 -12.00 7.55 3.32
N ARG A 119 -11.64 8.77 3.76
CA ARG A 119 -10.78 8.95 4.96
C ARG A 119 -11.41 8.31 6.19
N GLY A 120 -12.73 8.43 6.34
CA GLY A 120 -13.49 7.81 7.42
C GLY A 120 -13.44 6.28 7.46
N CYS A 121 -13.11 5.62 6.35
CA CYS A 121 -12.89 4.16 6.32
C CYS A 121 -11.54 3.73 6.91
N PHE A 122 -10.54 4.61 6.93
CA PHE A 122 -9.19 4.27 7.39
C PHE A 122 -8.93 4.70 8.82
N CYS A 123 -9.62 5.75 9.27
CA CYS A 123 -9.53 6.18 10.65
C CYS A 123 -10.73 7.04 11.06
N GLN A 124 -11.10 6.96 12.32
CA GLN A 124 -12.17 7.75 12.92
C GLN A 124 -11.57 8.89 13.74
N MET A 125 -12.06 10.11 13.53
CA MET A 125 -11.65 11.28 14.34
C MET A 125 -12.12 11.15 15.81
N ASN A 126 -13.16 10.35 16.06
CA ASN A 126 -13.71 10.13 17.40
C ASN A 126 -14.20 8.67 17.56
N PRO A 127 -13.30 7.69 17.66
CA PRO A 127 -13.68 6.30 17.70
C PRO A 127 -14.05 5.81 19.10
N LYS A 128 -14.82 4.73 19.14
CA LYS A 128 -15.06 3.95 20.37
C LYS A 128 -13.83 3.12 20.79
N ASN A 129 -12.99 2.72 19.84
CA ASN A 129 -11.76 1.96 20.06
C ASN A 129 -10.54 2.83 19.69
N THR A 130 -9.57 2.94 20.59
CA THR A 130 -8.39 3.79 20.41
C THR A 130 -7.53 3.38 19.21
N ALA A 131 -7.56 2.10 18.81
CA ALA A 131 -6.86 1.61 17.62
C ALA A 131 -7.41 2.18 16.29
N ASP A 132 -8.67 2.64 16.30
CA ASP A 132 -9.33 3.22 15.12
C ASP A 132 -9.15 4.75 15.07
N LYS A 133 -8.48 5.34 16.07
CA LYS A 133 -8.22 6.79 16.12
C LYS A 133 -7.25 7.16 15.02
N CYS A 134 -7.61 8.15 14.22
CA CYS A 134 -6.66 8.72 13.26
C CYS A 134 -5.38 9.09 14.01
N PRO A 135 -4.18 8.65 13.53
CA PRO A 135 -2.94 9.16 14.07
C PRO A 135 -2.99 10.69 13.99
N LEU A 136 -2.62 11.35 15.10
CA LEU A 136 -2.81 12.78 15.30
C LEU A 136 -1.99 13.65 14.33
N GLU A 137 -1.06 13.06 13.58
CA GLU A 137 -0.14 13.75 12.69
C GLU A 137 0.01 12.99 11.38
N ASN A 138 0.26 13.75 10.31
CA ASN A 138 0.33 13.31 8.92
C ASN A 138 1.12 12.00 8.80
N VAL A 139 0.53 10.97 8.17
CA VAL A 139 1.24 9.71 7.85
C VAL A 139 2.56 10.01 7.11
N VAL A 140 2.58 11.06 6.31
CA VAL A 140 3.77 11.58 5.61
C VAL A 140 4.86 12.08 6.57
N GLU A 141 4.52 12.79 7.65
CA GLU A 141 5.49 13.27 8.65
C GLU A 141 6.07 12.11 9.47
N ASN A 142 5.25 11.11 9.78
CA ASN A 142 5.71 9.89 10.44
C ASN A 142 6.64 9.05 9.55
N LEU A 143 6.39 9.03 8.24
CA LEU A 143 7.26 8.40 7.27
C LEU A 143 8.56 9.19 7.08
N ASN A 144 8.48 10.52 6.97
CA ASN A 144 9.65 11.38 6.82
C ASN A 144 10.57 11.29 8.04
N SER A 145 10.03 11.33 9.25
CA SER A 145 10.81 11.17 10.48
C SER A 145 11.46 9.78 10.61
N ARG A 146 10.79 8.73 10.13
CA ARG A 146 11.39 7.38 10.04
C ARG A 146 12.50 7.30 8.99
N LEU A 147 12.31 7.89 7.81
CA LEU A 147 13.33 7.98 6.76
C LEU A 147 14.58 8.73 7.26
N GLU A 148 14.38 9.87 7.95
CA GLU A 148 15.47 10.64 8.56
C GLU A 148 16.22 9.82 9.64
N SER A 149 15.51 9.00 10.42
CA SER A 149 16.13 8.10 11.41
C SER A 149 16.95 6.97 10.77
N GLU A 150 16.52 6.45 9.62
CA GLU A 150 17.24 5.39 8.89
C GLU A 150 18.45 5.94 8.13
N GLU A 151 18.36 7.15 7.59
CA GLU A 151 19.50 7.86 6.98
C GLU A 151 20.57 8.21 8.03
N GLY A 152 20.16 8.61 9.24
CA GLY A 152 21.07 8.83 10.37
C GLY A 152 21.83 7.56 10.80
N MET A 153 21.16 6.40 10.80
CA MET A 153 21.77 5.11 11.10
C MET A 153 22.76 4.67 10.00
N ARG A 154 22.47 5.01 8.74
CA ARG A 154 23.32 4.66 7.59
C ARG A 154 24.56 5.56 7.46
N SER A 155 24.47 6.82 7.88
CA SER A 155 25.60 7.75 7.95
C SER A 155 26.58 7.37 9.07
N SER A 156 26.06 6.92 10.21
CA SER A 156 26.87 6.47 11.37
C SER A 156 27.71 5.23 11.06
N ASN A 157 27.23 4.34 10.18
CA ASN A 157 27.95 3.12 9.79
C ASN A 157 28.99 3.33 8.68
N MET A 158 29.12 4.55 8.13
CA MET A 158 30.10 4.86 7.06
C MET A 158 31.30 5.69 7.55
N THR A 159 31.36 6.02 8.84
CA THR A 159 32.49 6.73 9.46
C THR A 159 33.42 5.83 10.29
N ASP A 160 33.15 4.53 10.39
CA ASP A 160 33.95 3.56 11.16
C ASP A 160 34.62 2.48 10.28
N VAL A 161 35.35 2.89 9.23
CA VAL A 161 36.36 2.05 8.54
C VAL A 161 37.60 2.86 8.21
#